data_AF-A0A645B257-F1
#
_entry.id   AF-A0A645B257-F1
#
_cell.length_a   1.000
_cell.length_b   1.000
_cell.length_c   1.000
_cell.angle_alpha   90.00
_cell.angle_beta   90.00
_cell.angle_gamma   90.00
#
_symmetry.space_group_name_H-M   'P 1'
#
loop_
_entity.id
_entity.type
_entity.pdbx_description
1 polymer ?
#
loop_
_entity_poly.entity_id
_entity_poly.type
_entity_poly.pdbx_seq_one_letter_code
_entity_poly.pdbx_strand_id
1 'polypeptide(L)'
;MFFQFSYYYNGIRLTQITGENGPSVTVGITDEKIMYLSADMLSVNAAADSTTAIMPIRAAMVILRAENASYSARGASLCYVLKQNGYMFSADWAFSKSDTENGRKVE
;
A
#
# COMPACT_ATOMS: atom_id res chain seq x y z
N MET A 1 -16.96 -16.74 3.80
CA MET A 1 -16.25 -15.50 4.18
C MET A 1 -14.98 -15.37 3.35
N PHE A 2 -14.58 -14.16 2.95
CA PHE A 2 -13.35 -13.92 2.20
C PHE A 2 -12.39 -13.04 3.00
N PHE A 3 -11.11 -13.38 2.96
CA PHE A 3 -10.02 -12.60 3.54
C PHE A 3 -9.02 -12.24 2.45
N GLN A 4 -8.49 -11.03 2.53
CA GLN A 4 -7.42 -10.57 1.67
C GLN A 4 -6.19 -10.23 2.52
N PHE A 5 -5.05 -10.82 2.16
CA PHE A 5 -3.78 -10.63 2.84
C PHE A 5 -2.81 -9.89 1.92
N SER A 6 -2.15 -8.86 2.45
CA SER A 6 -1.10 -8.13 1.73
C SER A 6 0.26 -8.79 1.90
N TYR A 7 1.11 -8.66 0.90
CA TYR A 7 2.52 -9.05 1.03
C TYR A 7 3.35 -7.99 1.76
N TYR A 8 4.39 -8.44 2.46
CA TYR A 8 5.33 -7.60 3.20
C TYR A 8 6.77 -7.96 2.84
N TYR A 9 7.65 -6.95 2.80
CA TYR A 9 9.09 -7.11 2.67
C TYR A 9 9.76 -6.26 3.76
N ASN A 10 10.62 -6.87 4.58
CA ASN A 10 11.25 -6.23 5.74
C ASN A 10 10.26 -5.49 6.68
N GLY A 11 9.07 -6.06 6.87
CA GLY A 11 8.01 -5.47 7.71
C GLY A 11 7.24 -4.31 7.08
N ILE A 12 7.53 -3.94 5.82
CA ILE A 12 6.86 -2.87 5.07
C ILE A 12 5.93 -3.49 4.01
N ARG A 13 4.70 -2.98 3.92
CA ARG A 13 3.67 -3.50 2.99
C ARG A 13 4.04 -3.23 1.54
N LEU A 14 3.82 -4.20 0.64
CA LEU A 14 3.92 -4.00 -0.81
C LEU A 14 2.63 -3.35 -1.36
N THR A 15 2.76 -2.43 -2.31
CA THR A 15 1.64 -1.76 -3.00
C THR A 15 1.95 -1.55 -4.49
N GLN A 16 0.92 -1.34 -5.31
CA GLN A 16 1.08 -0.93 -6.71
C GLN A 16 0.88 0.58 -6.90
N ILE A 17 1.45 1.13 -7.98
CA ILE A 17 1.45 2.57 -8.31
C ILE A 17 0.03 3.11 -8.59
N THR A 18 -0.88 2.28 -9.07
CA THR A 18 -2.16 2.70 -9.66
C THR A 18 -3.30 2.89 -8.66
N GLY A 19 -3.05 2.80 -7.35
CA GLY A 19 -4.12 2.85 -6.35
C GLY A 19 -5.01 1.60 -6.33
N GLU A 20 -4.67 0.59 -7.14
CA GLU A 20 -5.24 -0.75 -7.04
C GLU A 20 -4.64 -1.48 -5.83
N ASN A 21 -5.38 -2.49 -5.34
CA ASN A 21 -4.87 -3.39 -4.32
C ASN A 21 -3.51 -3.93 -4.79
N GLY A 22 -2.49 -3.74 -3.95
CA GLY A 22 -1.19 -4.36 -4.16
C GLY A 22 -1.33 -5.88 -4.32
N PRO A 23 -0.24 -6.58 -4.68
CA PRO A 23 -0.28 -8.03 -4.74
C PRO A 23 -0.86 -8.58 -3.44
N SER A 24 -1.71 -9.58 -3.56
CA SER A 24 -2.44 -10.11 -2.42
C SER A 24 -2.68 -11.60 -2.53
N VAL A 25 -3.01 -12.19 -1.38
CA VAL A 25 -3.55 -13.54 -1.28
C VAL A 25 -5.00 -13.41 -0.83
N THR A 26 -5.91 -13.96 -1.63
CA THR A 26 -7.34 -14.04 -1.31
C THR A 26 -7.67 -15.45 -0.87
N VAL A 27 -8.26 -15.58 0.32
CA VAL A 27 -8.70 -16.86 0.89
C VAL A 27 -10.21 -16.82 1.11
N GLY A 28 -10.93 -17.71 0.45
CA GLY A 28 -12.34 -17.97 0.71
C GLY A 28 -12.52 -19.16 1.63
N ILE A 29 -13.16 -18.97 2.78
CA ILE A 29 -13.45 -20.03 3.74
C ILE A 29 -14.96 -20.21 3.98
N THR A 30 -15.36 -21.45 4.24
CA THR A 30 -16.61 -21.79 4.92
C THR A 30 -16.30 -22.19 6.36
N ASP A 31 -17.32 -22.57 7.12
CA ASP A 31 -17.18 -22.92 8.53
C ASP A 31 -16.24 -24.11 8.79
N GLU A 32 -15.99 -24.93 7.78
CA GLU A 32 -15.24 -26.19 7.93
C GLU A 32 -13.94 -26.24 7.11
N LYS A 33 -13.75 -25.37 6.11
CA LYS A 33 -12.63 -25.49 5.16
C LYS A 33 -12.33 -24.24 4.36
N ILE A 34 -11.10 -24.21 3.83
CA ILE A 34 -10.71 -23.31 2.74
C ILE A 34 -11.32 -23.84 1.44
N MET A 35 -12.10 -22.99 0.77
CA MET A 35 -12.78 -23.30 -0.49
C MET A 35 -12.09 -22.66 -1.70
N TYR A 36 -11.37 -21.56 -1.46
CA TYR A 36 -10.75 -20.77 -2.52
C TYR A 36 -9.44 -20.19 -2.03
N LEU A 37 -8.40 -20.30 -2.85
CA LEU A 37 -7.11 -19.65 -2.64
C LEU A 37 -6.65 -19.08 -3.98
N SER A 38 -6.43 -17.77 -4.01
CA SER A 38 -5.80 -17.07 -5.14
C SER A 38 -4.66 -16.24 -4.60
N ALA A 39 -3.53 -16.24 -5.29
CA ALA A 39 -2.34 -15.52 -4.90
C ALA A 39 -1.68 -14.91 -6.13
N ASP A 40 -1.37 -13.62 -6.05
CA ASP A 40 -0.53 -12.96 -7.05
C ASP A 40 0.90 -13.51 -6.93
N MET A 41 1.48 -13.96 -8.05
CA MET A 41 2.86 -14.43 -8.08
C MET A 41 3.81 -13.24 -7.98
N LEU A 42 4.65 -13.24 -6.95
CA LEU A 42 5.69 -12.24 -6.76
C LEU A 42 7.08 -12.86 -6.91
N SER A 43 7.82 -12.46 -7.93
CA SER A 43 9.25 -12.70 -8.03
C SER A 43 10.00 -11.48 -7.48
N VAL A 44 10.30 -11.51 -6.18
CA VAL A 44 11.14 -10.50 -5.55
C VAL A 44 12.60 -10.79 -5.93
N ASN A 45 13.12 -10.11 -6.94
CA ASN A 45 14.56 -10.12 -7.19
C ASN A 45 15.19 -9.01 -6.33
N ALA A 46 15.52 -9.35 -5.08
CA ALA A 46 16.12 -8.43 -4.12
C ALA A 46 17.61 -8.21 -4.45
N ALA A 47 17.91 -7.61 -5.59
CA ALA A 47 19.21 -6.98 -5.79
C ALA A 47 19.25 -5.75 -4.89
N ALA A 48 19.89 -5.89 -3.72
CA ALA A 48 20.03 -4.85 -2.73
C ALA A 48 21.00 -3.77 -3.21
N ASP A 49 20.65 -3.02 -4.25
CA ASP A 49 21.60 -2.09 -4.88
C ASP A 49 21.63 -0.70 -4.24
N SER A 50 20.82 -0.41 -3.21
CA SER A 50 21.01 0.80 -2.38
C SER A 50 20.13 0.82 -1.13
N THR A 51 20.70 1.26 -0.01
CA THR A 51 19.95 1.70 1.17
C THR A 51 19.75 3.21 1.04
N THR A 52 18.53 3.64 0.70
CA THR A 52 18.20 5.07 0.59
C THR A 52 17.48 5.52 1.86
N ALA A 53 17.89 6.67 2.41
CA ALA A 53 17.18 7.27 3.53
C ALA A 53 15.75 7.66 3.12
N ILE A 54 14.77 7.29 3.93
CA ILE A 54 13.36 7.60 3.70
C ILE A 54 13.06 8.95 4.34
N MET A 55 12.36 9.82 3.60
CA MET A 55 11.93 11.12 4.12
C MET A 55 11.08 10.93 5.39
N PRO A 56 11.29 11.72 6.46
CA PRO A 56 10.42 11.68 7.62
C PRO A 56 8.97 12.01 7.24
N ILE A 57 8.00 11.27 7.79
CA ILE A 57 6.57 11.47 7.54
C ILE A 57 6.12 12.94 7.68
N ARG A 58 6.68 13.69 8.64
CA ARG A 58 6.36 15.11 8.85
C ARG A 58 6.73 15.97 7.65
N ALA A 59 7.89 15.72 7.03
CA ALA A 59 8.31 16.44 5.84
C ALA A 59 7.45 16.04 4.62
N ALA A 60 7.15 14.75 4.47
CA ALA A 60 6.27 14.27 3.40
C ALA A 60 4.86 14.89 3.49
N MET A 61 4.29 15.02 4.70
CA MET A 61 3.01 15.71 4.91
C MET A 61 3.05 17.20 4.54
N VAL A 62 4.16 17.89 4.78
CA VAL A 62 4.32 19.30 4.41
C VAL A 62 4.30 19.45 2.90
N ILE A 63 5.03 18.60 2.17
CA ILE A 63 5.04 18.59 0.70
C ILE A 63 3.64 18.30 0.17
N LEU A 64 2.97 17.28 0.70
CA LEU A 64 1.61 16.91 0.27
C LEU A 64 0.60 18.06 0.43
N ARG A 65 0.67 18.80 1.55
CA ARG A 65 -0.18 19.98 1.78
C ARG A 65 0.21 21.17 0.90
N ALA A 66 1.48 21.30 0.51
CA ALA A 66 1.91 22.32 -0.43
C ALA A 66 1.38 22.03 -1.84
N GLU A 67 1.36 20.78 -2.26
CA GLU A 67 0.82 20.34 -3.55
C GLU A 67 -0.71 20.32 -3.58
N ASN A 68 -1.35 20.07 -2.44
CA ASN A 68 -2.80 20.08 -2.30
C ASN A 68 -3.21 20.63 -0.93
N ALA A 69 -3.44 21.94 -0.87
CA ALA A 69 -3.75 22.65 0.37
C ALA A 69 -5.02 22.14 1.08
N SER A 70 -5.95 21.54 0.34
CA SER A 70 -7.19 20.95 0.88
C SER A 70 -7.03 19.48 1.29
N TYR A 71 -5.83 18.91 1.13
CA TYR A 71 -5.58 17.51 1.48
C TYR A 71 -5.51 17.32 2.99
N SER A 72 -6.53 16.67 3.53
CA SER A 72 -6.57 16.19 4.90
C SER A 72 -6.27 14.69 4.91
N ALA A 73 -5.07 14.32 5.37
CA ALA A 73 -4.68 12.94 5.58
C ALA A 73 -5.28 12.42 6.89
N ARG A 74 -5.93 11.25 6.86
CA ARG A 74 -6.36 10.52 8.07
C ARG A 74 -5.27 9.63 8.64
N GLY A 75 -4.36 9.18 7.79
CA GLY A 75 -3.24 8.34 8.17
C GLY A 75 -2.19 8.32 7.07
N ALA A 76 -1.01 7.85 7.44
CA ALA A 76 0.03 7.52 6.50
C ALA A 76 0.65 6.18 6.88
N SER A 77 1.01 5.38 5.88
CA SER A 77 1.75 4.15 6.05
C SER A 77 2.94 4.14 5.11
N LEU A 78 4.05 3.60 5.60
CA LEU A 78 5.20 3.33 4.75
C LEU A 78 4.90 2.08 3.91
N CYS A 79 5.14 2.15 2.61
CA CYS A 79 4.96 1.04 1.70
C CYS A 79 6.10 0.94 0.68
N TYR A 80 6.28 -0.25 0.12
CA TYR A 80 7.11 -0.44 -1.06
C TYR A 80 6.22 -0.43 -2.30
N VAL A 81 6.50 0.49 -3.21
CA VAL A 81 5.79 0.63 -4.47
C VAL A 81 6.47 -0.23 -5.54
N LEU A 82 5.72 -1.16 -6.13
CA LEU A 82 6.15 -2.00 -7.24
C LEU A 82 6.14 -1.18 -8.54
N LYS A 83 7.29 -1.01 -9.20
CA LYS A 83 7.38 -0.44 -10.55
C LYS A 83 7.07 -1.49 -11.61
N GLN A 84 6.56 -1.05 -12.78
CA GLN A 84 6.23 -1.91 -13.92
C GLN A 84 7.36 -2.93 -14.16
N ASN A 85 6.97 -4.21 -14.24
CA ASN A 85 7.79 -5.42 -14.27
C ASN A 85 8.00 -6.14 -12.92
N GLY A 86 7.54 -5.61 -11.78
CA GLY A 86 7.48 -6.37 -10.52
C GLY A 86 8.81 -6.56 -9.79
N TYR A 87 9.90 -6.00 -10.32
CA TYR A 87 11.26 -6.23 -9.81
C TYR A 87 11.85 -5.08 -8.99
N MET A 88 11.28 -3.88 -9.03
CA MET A 88 11.84 -2.72 -8.33
C MET A 88 10.87 -2.16 -7.29
N PHE A 89 11.37 -2.06 -6.06
CA PHE A 89 10.69 -1.45 -4.92
C PHE A 89 11.27 -0.07 -4.65
N SER A 90 10.42 0.95 -4.58
CA SER A 90 10.77 2.21 -3.92
C SER A 90 9.94 2.36 -2.66
N ALA A 91 10.59 2.62 -1.51
CA ALA A 91 9.89 2.91 -0.28
C ALA A 91 9.29 4.33 -0.37
N ASP A 92 7.99 4.47 -0.10
CA ASP A 92 7.29 5.73 -0.14
C ASP A 92 6.14 5.78 0.88
N TRP A 93 5.64 6.98 1.19
CA TRP A 93 4.51 7.18 2.09
C TRP A 93 3.19 7.13 1.31
N ALA A 94 2.35 6.16 1.64
CA ALA A 94 0.95 6.13 1.20
C ALA A 94 0.09 6.89 2.21
N PHE A 95 -0.58 7.95 1.75
CA PHE A 95 -1.51 8.75 2.55
C PHE A 95 -2.96 8.36 2.26
N SER A 96 -3.75 8.15 3.30
CA SER A 96 -5.20 7.98 3.18
C SER A 96 -5.89 9.33 3.33
N LYS A 97 -6.73 9.70 2.36
CA LYS A 97 -7.52 10.93 2.40
C LYS A 97 -8.69 10.76 3.38
N SER A 98 -9.09 11.82 4.08
CA SER A 98 -10.46 11.91 4.59
C SER A 98 -11.38 12.28 3.45
N ASP A 99 -12.30 11.40 3.08
CA ASP A 99 -13.46 11.79 2.27
C ASP A 99 -14.34 12.71 3.12
N THR A 100 -14.05 13.99 3.01
CA THR A 100 -14.99 15.06 3.34
C THR A 100 -15.18 15.89 2.09
N GLU A 101 -15.85 15.31 1.09
CA GLU A 101 -16.69 16.13 0.23
C GLU A 101 -17.97 16.44 1.02
N ASN A 102 -18.14 17.70 1.40
CA ASN A 102 -19.41 18.24 1.90
C ASN A 102 -20.03 17.53 3.12
N GLY A 103 -19.23 17.17 4.14
CA GLY A 103 -19.75 16.87 5.47
C GLY A 103 -20.61 15.61 5.64
N ARG A 104 -20.64 14.69 4.66
CA ARG A 104 -21.21 13.35 4.86
C ARG A 104 -20.11 12.29 4.78
N LYS A 105 -19.99 11.52 5.87
CA LYS A 105 -19.27 10.24 5.85
C LYS A 105 -19.99 9.34 4.84
N VAL A 106 -19.29 8.90 3.81
CA VAL A 106 -19.72 7.73 3.05
C VAL A 106 -19.17 6.53 3.82
N GLU A 107 -20.09 5.70 4.30
CA GLU A 107 -19.80 4.44 5.02
C GLU A 107 -19.20 3.39 4.08
#